data_AF-A0A357HWW6-F1
#
_entry.id   AF-A0A357HWW6-F1
#
_cell.length_a   1.000
_cell.length_b   1.000
_cell.length_c   1.000
_cell.angle_alpha   90.00
_cell.angle_beta   90.00
_cell.angle_gamma   90.00
#
_symmetry.space_group_name_H-M   'P 1'
#
loop_
_entity.id
_entity.type
_entity.pdbx_description
1 polymer ?
#
loop_
_entity_poly.entity_id
_entity_poly.type
_entity_poly.pdbx_seq_one_letter_code
_entity_poly.pdbx_strand_id
1 'polypeptide(L)'
;MNPKKNTKLLALSSFTLALTALSAHAATTWTGTIDSDIGDAANWSNGLPSSTNLGTIDNGAIVEMESRSDLDGKYITVSGGSTILVPSGINGFRWGASEINLISGGNLDSDYTSSTQMGRNGSATLNLYSGSTATFASNLNVGREHIATVNQFGGTMLINGTLSVPENARGTANGSTYNLSGGNVTANYLLIDPNSSGTNYFNFTTGSTGSLTIVQGDFDFESFIDDGEIRINDNASSLFTDFKVDSSISGQTTLTVVPEPGTYALFTGVCALSAIMLRRRG
;
A
#
# COMPACT_ATOMS: atom_id res chain seq x y z
N MET A 1 -25.99 15.91 -67.49
CA MET A 1 -26.68 16.05 -66.18
C MET A 1 -25.95 15.18 -65.16
N ASN A 2 -25.36 15.78 -64.12
CA ASN A 2 -25.08 15.06 -62.87
C ASN A 2 -26.43 14.91 -62.13
N PRO A 3 -26.71 13.83 -61.38
CA PRO A 3 -25.97 13.61 -60.13
C PRO A 3 -25.81 12.14 -59.63
N LYS A 4 -24.67 11.91 -58.97
CA LYS A 4 -24.47 11.34 -57.61
C LYS A 4 -25.04 9.94 -57.22
N LYS A 5 -24.06 9.13 -56.78
CA LYS A 5 -23.95 8.43 -55.48
C LYS A 5 -24.91 7.25 -55.18
N ASN A 6 -24.32 6.07 -54.94
CA ASN A 6 -24.19 5.47 -53.60
C ASN A 6 -23.80 3.98 -53.71
N THR A 7 -22.50 3.70 -53.64
CA THR A 7 -21.99 2.36 -53.36
C THR A 7 -22.31 2.05 -51.89
N LYS A 8 -23.32 1.21 -51.64
CA LYS A 8 -23.67 0.78 -50.28
C LYS A 8 -22.65 -0.25 -49.81
N LEU A 9 -21.87 0.18 -48.83
CA LEU A 9 -21.09 -0.63 -47.89
C LEU A 9 -22.00 -1.70 -47.25
N LEU A 10 -21.57 -2.97 -47.30
CA LEU A 10 -22.07 -4.03 -46.43
C LEU A 10 -20.84 -4.71 -45.81
N ALA A 11 -20.23 -4.01 -44.85
CA ALA A 11 -19.28 -4.61 -43.93
C ALA A 11 -20.08 -5.15 -42.74
N LEU A 12 -20.30 -6.46 -42.73
CA LEU A 12 -20.92 -7.16 -41.63
C LEU A 12 -19.89 -7.23 -40.49
N SER A 13 -20.01 -6.32 -39.52
CA SER A 13 -19.19 -6.30 -38.31
C SER A 13 -19.70 -7.36 -37.33
N SER A 14 -19.03 -8.50 -37.27
CA SER A 14 -19.16 -9.47 -36.19
C SER A 14 -18.48 -8.91 -34.94
N PHE A 15 -19.22 -8.18 -34.13
CA PHE A 15 -18.77 -7.75 -32.81
C PHE A 15 -18.97 -8.93 -31.85
N THR A 16 -17.93 -9.75 -31.68
CA THR A 16 -17.91 -10.79 -30.66
C THR A 16 -17.81 -10.10 -29.30
N LEU A 17 -18.94 -9.97 -28.61
CA LEU A 17 -18.99 -9.52 -27.23
C LEU A 17 -18.27 -10.58 -26.38
N ALA A 18 -16.99 -10.35 -26.07
CA ALA A 18 -16.28 -11.12 -25.06
C ALA A 18 -16.90 -10.78 -23.70
N LEU A 19 -17.94 -11.54 -23.34
CA LEU A 19 -18.52 -11.54 -22.01
C LEU A 19 -17.46 -12.12 -21.08
N THR A 20 -16.58 -11.29 -20.55
CA THR A 20 -15.72 -11.65 -19.43
C THR A 20 -16.65 -11.99 -18.29
N ALA A 21 -16.78 -13.28 -17.98
CA ALA A 21 -17.37 -13.75 -16.75
C ALA A 21 -16.54 -13.17 -15.60
N LEU A 22 -16.94 -12.00 -15.10
CA LEU A 22 -16.47 -11.50 -13.82
C LEU A 22 -16.90 -12.55 -12.80
N SER A 23 -15.95 -13.25 -12.19
CA SER A 23 -16.23 -14.12 -11.06
C SER A 23 -16.91 -13.27 -9.99
N ALA A 24 -18.23 -13.41 -9.86
CA ALA A 24 -18.98 -12.77 -8.78
C ALA A 24 -18.54 -13.47 -7.49
N HIS A 25 -17.67 -12.83 -6.73
CA HIS A 25 -17.35 -13.28 -5.38
C HIS A 25 -18.56 -12.97 -4.51
N ALA A 26 -18.86 -13.85 -3.55
CA ALA A 26 -19.82 -13.47 -2.51
C ALA A 26 -19.28 -12.24 -1.77
N ALA A 27 -20.17 -11.40 -1.27
CA ALA A 27 -19.80 -10.23 -0.49
C ALA A 27 -20.55 -10.24 0.83
N THR A 28 -19.92 -9.67 1.84
CA THR A 28 -20.48 -9.53 3.19
C THR A 28 -20.17 -8.13 3.69
N THR A 29 -21.15 -7.50 4.34
CA THR A 29 -21.01 -6.15 4.86
C THR A 29 -21.13 -6.18 6.37
N TRP A 30 -20.31 -5.40 7.05
CA TRP A 30 -20.39 -5.20 8.48
C TRP A 30 -21.73 -4.54 8.83
N THR A 31 -22.51 -5.22 9.67
CA THR A 31 -23.77 -4.72 10.22
C THR A 31 -23.60 -4.22 11.65
N GLY A 32 -22.66 -4.81 12.41
CA GLY A 32 -22.42 -4.49 13.83
C GLY A 32 -23.67 -4.62 14.69
N THR A 33 -24.55 -5.56 14.34
CA THR A 33 -25.88 -5.68 14.94
C THR A 33 -25.89 -6.39 16.29
N ILE A 34 -24.82 -7.13 16.61
CA ILE A 34 -24.67 -7.86 17.87
C ILE A 34 -23.74 -7.08 18.80
N ASP A 35 -22.52 -6.81 18.36
CA ASP A 35 -21.48 -6.10 19.10
C ASP A 35 -20.39 -5.53 18.14
N SER A 36 -19.21 -5.20 18.68
CA SER A 36 -18.06 -4.69 17.94
C SER A 36 -17.11 -5.77 17.43
N ASP A 37 -17.27 -7.05 17.81
CA ASP A 37 -16.29 -8.10 17.49
C ASP A 37 -16.29 -8.43 15.99
N ILE A 38 -15.15 -8.14 15.34
CA ILE A 38 -14.91 -8.44 13.92
C ILE A 38 -14.98 -9.95 13.63
N GLY A 39 -14.70 -10.77 14.64
CA GLY A 39 -14.69 -12.23 14.60
C GLY A 39 -16.08 -12.88 14.70
N ASP A 40 -17.12 -12.14 15.11
CA ASP A 40 -18.49 -12.66 15.18
C ASP A 40 -19.18 -12.61 13.82
N ALA A 41 -19.46 -13.78 13.26
CA ALA A 41 -20.18 -13.95 12.00
C ALA A 41 -21.56 -13.29 11.98
N ALA A 42 -22.20 -13.11 13.14
CA ALA A 42 -23.51 -12.48 13.25
C ALA A 42 -23.49 -10.95 13.08
N ASN A 43 -22.31 -10.32 13.15
CA ASN A 43 -22.10 -8.93 12.78
C ASN A 43 -21.88 -8.71 11.28
N TRP A 44 -21.96 -9.77 10.48
CA TRP A 44 -21.73 -9.73 9.04
C TRP A 44 -22.96 -10.22 8.26
N SER A 45 -23.40 -9.46 7.27
CA SER A 45 -24.64 -9.74 6.53
C SER A 45 -24.68 -11.10 5.84
N ASN A 46 -23.52 -11.67 5.53
CA ASN A 46 -23.38 -12.97 4.87
C ASN A 46 -22.19 -13.75 5.44
N GLY A 47 -22.07 -13.77 6.77
CA GLY A 47 -20.99 -14.47 7.48
C GLY A 47 -19.63 -13.78 7.33
N LEU A 48 -18.60 -14.39 7.91
CA LEU A 48 -17.27 -13.78 8.02
C LEU A 48 -16.61 -13.54 6.64
N PRO A 49 -15.79 -12.47 6.53
CA PRO A 49 -15.00 -12.24 5.33
C PRO A 49 -14.00 -13.36 5.04
N SER A 50 -13.72 -13.57 3.76
CA SER A 50 -12.73 -14.52 3.25
C SER A 50 -12.35 -14.17 1.80
N SER A 51 -11.39 -14.89 1.21
CA SER A 51 -11.00 -14.71 -0.20
C SER A 51 -12.13 -14.94 -1.20
N THR A 52 -13.18 -15.66 -0.80
CA THR A 52 -14.36 -15.93 -1.63
C THR A 52 -15.63 -15.20 -1.15
N ASN A 53 -15.54 -14.51 -0.01
CA ASN A 53 -16.61 -13.73 0.62
C ASN A 53 -16.06 -12.37 1.06
N LEU A 54 -15.96 -11.41 0.15
CA LEU A 54 -15.26 -10.15 0.41
C LEU A 54 -16.00 -9.28 1.42
N GLY A 55 -15.30 -8.83 2.46
CA GLY A 55 -15.84 -8.02 3.55
C GLY A 55 -15.77 -6.52 3.26
N THR A 56 -16.80 -5.78 3.66
CA THR A 56 -16.81 -4.30 3.62
C THR A 56 -17.24 -3.71 4.96
N ILE A 57 -16.49 -2.72 5.45
CA ILE A 57 -16.83 -1.86 6.59
C ILE A 57 -16.83 -0.41 6.08
N ASP A 58 -18.00 0.21 5.92
CA ASP A 58 -18.15 1.50 5.23
C ASP A 58 -19.12 2.49 5.91
N ASN A 59 -19.61 2.15 7.09
CA ASN A 59 -20.66 2.88 7.80
C ASN A 59 -20.13 3.83 8.91
N GLY A 60 -18.83 4.12 8.91
CA GLY A 60 -18.18 4.94 9.94
C GLY A 60 -18.04 4.24 11.29
N ALA A 61 -18.17 2.91 11.33
CA ALA A 61 -18.10 2.14 12.56
C ALA A 61 -16.67 1.99 13.08
N ILE A 62 -16.55 1.82 14.39
CA ILE A 62 -15.36 1.25 15.03
C ILE A 62 -15.67 -0.23 15.25
N VAL A 63 -14.85 -1.08 14.64
CA VAL A 63 -14.95 -2.53 14.71
C VAL A 63 -13.72 -3.04 15.44
N GLU A 64 -13.91 -3.85 16.46
CA GLU A 64 -12.84 -4.27 17.37
C GLU A 64 -12.41 -5.70 17.05
N MET A 65 -11.11 -5.96 17.16
CA MET A 65 -10.63 -7.33 17.31
C MET A 65 -10.80 -7.78 18.77
N GLU A 66 -11.17 -9.05 18.97
CA GLU A 66 -11.19 -9.67 20.31
C GLU A 66 -10.13 -10.79 20.45
N SER A 67 -9.59 -11.26 19.33
CA SER A 67 -8.55 -12.26 19.28
C SER A 67 -7.41 -11.82 18.36
N ARG A 68 -6.21 -12.28 18.72
CA ARG A 68 -4.96 -11.93 18.03
C ARG A 68 -4.90 -12.32 16.56
N SER A 69 -5.84 -13.12 16.07
CA SER A 69 -5.86 -13.70 14.71
C SER A 69 -7.16 -13.44 13.97
N ASP A 70 -8.00 -12.49 14.39
CA ASP A 70 -9.29 -12.28 13.72
C ASP A 70 -9.17 -11.80 12.27
N LEU A 71 -8.03 -11.20 11.92
CA LEU A 71 -7.70 -10.82 10.54
C LEU A 71 -7.07 -11.96 9.72
N ASP A 72 -6.81 -13.14 10.31
CA ASP A 72 -6.30 -14.29 9.55
C ASP A 72 -7.34 -14.74 8.50
N GLY A 73 -6.89 -14.87 7.25
CA GLY A 73 -7.74 -15.33 6.15
C GLY A 73 -8.78 -14.31 5.68
N LYS A 74 -8.78 -13.07 6.20
CA LYS A 74 -9.79 -12.04 5.89
C LYS A 74 -9.43 -11.21 4.68
N TYR A 75 -10.43 -10.86 3.88
CA TYR A 75 -10.30 -9.97 2.73
C TYR A 75 -11.30 -8.84 2.94
N ILE A 76 -10.82 -7.71 3.47
CA ILE A 76 -11.68 -6.64 4.00
C ILE A 76 -11.32 -5.31 3.35
N THR A 77 -12.34 -4.57 2.93
CA THR A 77 -12.24 -3.15 2.61
C THR A 77 -12.82 -2.32 3.74
N VAL A 78 -12.03 -1.39 4.26
CA VAL A 78 -12.43 -0.42 5.29
C VAL A 78 -12.52 0.95 4.65
N SER A 79 -13.63 1.66 4.85
CA SER A 79 -13.89 2.95 4.22
C SER A 79 -14.88 3.81 4.99
N GLY A 80 -15.18 5.02 4.49
CA GLY A 80 -16.24 5.86 5.04
C GLY A 80 -15.96 6.38 6.45
N GLY A 81 -14.68 6.51 6.82
CA GLY A 81 -14.27 6.87 8.18
C GLY A 81 -14.28 5.71 9.18
N SER A 82 -14.60 4.48 8.74
CA SER A 82 -14.62 3.31 9.62
C SER A 82 -13.21 2.90 10.06
N THR A 83 -13.11 2.22 11.20
CA THR A 83 -11.83 1.81 11.80
C THR A 83 -11.90 0.36 12.23
N ILE A 84 -10.89 -0.43 11.86
CA ILE A 84 -10.56 -1.67 12.59
C ILE A 84 -9.66 -1.25 13.76
N LEU A 85 -10.14 -1.43 14.98
CA LEU A 85 -9.40 -1.19 16.21
C LEU A 85 -8.84 -2.51 16.75
N VAL A 86 -7.55 -2.50 17.09
CA VAL A 86 -6.87 -3.57 17.81
C VAL A 86 -6.60 -3.07 19.23
N PRO A 87 -7.42 -3.46 20.21
CA PRO A 87 -7.26 -2.99 21.58
C PRO A 87 -5.95 -3.48 22.20
N SER A 88 -5.42 -2.70 23.14
CA SER A 88 -4.18 -3.03 23.88
C SER A 88 -4.22 -4.38 24.64
N GLY A 89 -5.43 -4.90 24.92
CA GLY A 89 -5.64 -6.18 25.59
C GLY A 89 -5.31 -7.41 24.74
N ILE A 90 -5.18 -7.27 23.42
CA ILE A 90 -4.81 -8.39 22.54
C ILE A 90 -3.33 -8.70 22.68
N ASN A 91 -3.00 -9.96 23.01
CA ASN A 91 -1.61 -10.40 23.04
C ASN A 91 -1.19 -11.06 21.72
N GLY A 92 -0.21 -10.44 21.06
CA GLY A 92 0.46 -10.99 19.88
C GLY A 92 -0.30 -10.71 18.60
N PHE A 93 -0.78 -9.47 18.42
CA PHE A 93 -1.50 -9.07 17.22
C PHE A 93 -0.72 -9.44 15.97
N ARG A 94 -1.39 -10.20 15.11
CA ARG A 94 -0.81 -10.79 13.91
C ARG A 94 -1.88 -11.02 12.87
N TRP A 95 -1.48 -11.09 11.61
CA TRP A 95 -2.34 -11.62 10.56
C TRP A 95 -1.57 -12.28 9.42
N GLY A 96 -2.23 -13.19 8.72
CA GLY A 96 -1.79 -13.72 7.44
C GLY A 96 -2.91 -14.34 6.61
N ALA A 97 -2.56 -14.76 5.40
CA ALA A 97 -3.48 -15.23 4.37
C ALA A 97 -4.61 -14.21 4.05
N SER A 98 -4.31 -12.91 4.15
CA SER A 98 -5.32 -11.86 4.16
C SER A 98 -4.93 -10.65 3.31
N GLU A 99 -5.95 -9.88 2.92
CA GLU A 99 -5.82 -8.63 2.21
C GLU A 99 -6.70 -7.57 2.88
N ILE A 100 -6.09 -6.51 3.38
CA ILE A 100 -6.80 -5.39 4.00
C ILE A 100 -6.63 -4.15 3.13
N ASN A 101 -7.74 -3.57 2.69
CA ASN A 101 -7.79 -2.37 1.87
C ASN A 101 -8.36 -1.20 2.68
N LEU A 102 -7.54 -0.19 2.94
CA LEU A 102 -7.94 1.05 3.61
C LEU A 102 -8.14 2.12 2.54
N ILE A 103 -9.40 2.44 2.25
CA ILE A 103 -9.79 3.38 1.18
C ILE A 103 -10.70 4.47 1.72
N SER A 104 -10.75 5.62 1.06
CA SER A 104 -11.79 6.64 1.30
C SER A 104 -11.98 6.98 2.78
N GLY A 105 -10.88 7.14 3.53
CA GLY A 105 -10.90 7.45 4.96
C GLY A 105 -11.02 6.26 5.91
N GLY A 106 -10.93 5.01 5.43
CA GLY A 106 -10.87 3.83 6.30
C GLY A 106 -9.56 3.73 7.08
N ASN A 107 -9.60 3.15 8.27
CA ASN A 107 -8.47 3.12 9.20
C ASN A 107 -8.19 1.73 9.78
N LEU A 108 -6.91 1.49 10.10
CA LEU A 108 -6.47 0.39 10.97
C LEU A 108 -5.71 1.02 12.14
N ASP A 109 -6.22 0.87 13.35
CA ASP A 109 -5.62 1.45 14.55
C ASP A 109 -5.28 0.35 15.55
N SER A 110 -4.04 0.34 16.02
CA SER A 110 -3.55 -0.70 16.90
C SER A 110 -2.91 -0.11 18.14
N ASP A 111 -3.60 -0.26 19.27
CA ASP A 111 -3.11 0.04 20.61
C ASP A 111 -2.18 -1.05 21.16
N TYR A 112 -1.93 -2.11 20.40
CA TYR A 112 -0.98 -3.16 20.79
C TYR A 112 0.44 -2.61 20.91
N THR A 113 1.00 -2.67 22.12
CA THR A 113 2.27 -2.01 22.48
C THR A 113 3.51 -2.88 22.26
N SER A 114 3.35 -4.06 21.67
CA SER A 114 4.44 -4.95 21.27
C SER A 114 4.47 -5.11 19.74
N SER A 115 5.33 -5.99 19.22
CA SER A 115 5.50 -6.11 17.77
C SER A 115 4.29 -6.72 17.06
N THR A 116 3.67 -5.93 16.19
CA THR A 116 2.61 -6.37 15.27
C THR A 116 3.23 -7.17 14.12
N GLN A 117 2.63 -8.31 13.77
CA GLN A 117 3.21 -9.26 12.83
C GLN A 117 2.33 -9.50 11.61
N MET A 118 2.77 -9.00 10.47
CA MET A 118 2.14 -9.27 9.19
C MET A 118 2.82 -10.45 8.48
N GLY A 119 2.03 -11.30 7.82
CA GLY A 119 2.56 -12.48 7.12
C GLY A 119 2.78 -13.67 8.05
N ARG A 120 1.88 -13.89 9.02
CA ARG A 120 1.91 -15.04 9.94
C ARG A 120 0.90 -16.11 9.51
N ASN A 121 1.32 -17.38 9.39
CA ASN A 121 0.49 -18.47 8.85
C ASN A 121 -0.04 -18.30 7.41
N GLY A 122 0.43 -17.30 6.66
CA GLY A 122 0.12 -17.12 5.25
C GLY A 122 0.52 -15.73 4.76
N SER A 123 0.60 -15.53 3.46
CA SER A 123 0.97 -14.23 2.90
C SER A 123 -0.08 -13.17 3.19
N ALA A 124 0.35 -11.93 3.42
CA ALA A 124 -0.55 -10.84 3.78
C ALA A 124 -0.33 -9.62 2.88
N THR A 125 -1.39 -8.85 2.67
CA THR A 125 -1.31 -7.55 1.98
C THR A 125 -2.09 -6.48 2.73
N LEU A 126 -1.48 -5.30 2.87
CA LEU A 126 -2.12 -4.10 3.40
C LEU A 126 -2.00 -3.02 2.34
N ASN A 127 -3.13 -2.57 1.81
CA ASN A 127 -3.20 -1.49 0.85
C ASN A 127 -3.74 -0.24 1.55
N LEU A 128 -2.99 0.86 1.50
CA LEU A 128 -3.33 2.13 2.13
C LEU A 128 -3.46 3.22 1.07
N TYR A 129 -4.65 3.81 0.95
CA TYR A 129 -4.94 4.83 -0.07
C TYR A 129 -5.05 6.23 0.53
N SER A 130 -5.17 7.24 -0.33
CA SER A 130 -5.30 8.64 0.09
C SER A 130 -6.49 8.85 1.05
N GLY A 131 -6.25 9.62 2.12
CA GLY A 131 -7.21 9.92 3.16
C GLY A 131 -7.35 8.86 4.26
N SER A 132 -6.79 7.66 4.07
CA SER A 132 -6.81 6.58 5.06
C SER A 132 -5.63 6.65 6.03
N THR A 133 -5.77 6.01 7.19
CA THR A 133 -4.69 5.93 8.19
C THR A 133 -4.43 4.50 8.65
N ALA A 134 -3.16 4.18 8.93
CA ALA A 134 -2.76 2.98 9.65
C ALA A 134 -1.84 3.38 10.79
N THR A 135 -2.22 3.06 12.03
CA THR A 135 -1.48 3.44 13.24
C THR A 135 -1.13 2.20 14.04
N PHE A 136 0.13 2.11 14.46
CA PHE A 136 0.64 1.07 15.33
C PHE A 136 1.31 1.71 16.54
N ALA A 137 0.83 1.40 17.74
CA ALA A 137 1.38 1.92 18.99
C ALA A 137 2.81 1.44 19.29
N SER A 138 3.34 0.49 18.52
CA SER A 138 4.68 -0.08 18.65
C SER A 138 5.20 -0.54 17.28
N ASN A 139 5.97 -1.62 17.23
CA ASN A 139 6.62 -2.09 16.00
C ASN A 139 5.62 -2.67 14.99
N LEU A 140 5.92 -2.49 13.70
CA LEU A 140 5.28 -3.18 12.59
C LEU A 140 6.32 -4.03 11.86
N ASN A 141 6.08 -5.34 11.81
CA ASN A 141 6.92 -6.28 11.08
C ASN A 141 6.21 -6.72 9.79
N VAL A 142 6.71 -6.24 8.65
CA VAL A 142 6.24 -6.57 7.31
C VAL A 142 6.94 -7.84 6.86
N GLY A 143 6.35 -8.96 7.23
CA GLY A 143 6.85 -10.29 6.90
C GLY A 143 7.51 -10.90 8.12
N ARG A 144 7.19 -12.17 8.37
CA ARG A 144 7.74 -12.91 9.51
C ARG A 144 7.92 -14.39 9.20
N GLU A 145 6.84 -15.07 8.87
CA GLU A 145 6.85 -16.50 8.50
C GLU A 145 6.60 -16.65 6.99
N HIS A 146 5.77 -15.76 6.44
CA HIS A 146 5.41 -15.67 5.02
C HIS A 146 5.59 -14.23 4.53
N ILE A 147 5.47 -14.07 3.21
CA ILE A 147 5.59 -12.78 2.52
C ILE A 147 4.49 -11.83 3.00
N ALA A 148 4.90 -10.61 3.34
CA ALA A 148 3.98 -9.51 3.56
C ALA A 148 4.29 -8.37 2.59
N THR A 149 3.24 -7.72 2.11
CA THR A 149 3.38 -6.55 1.25
C THR A 149 2.53 -5.41 1.78
N VAL A 150 3.15 -4.26 2.05
CA VAL A 150 2.42 -3.00 2.27
C VAL A 150 2.48 -2.21 0.97
N ASN A 151 1.33 -1.79 0.44
CA ASN A 151 1.25 -0.87 -0.69
C ASN A 151 0.59 0.42 -0.22
N GLN A 152 1.38 1.47 -0.06
CA GLN A 152 0.89 2.79 0.31
C GLN A 152 0.81 3.69 -0.91
N PHE A 153 -0.40 3.84 -1.44
CA PHE A 153 -0.73 4.74 -2.54
C PHE A 153 -0.97 6.20 -2.07
N GLY A 154 -1.22 6.39 -0.78
CA GLY A 154 -1.50 7.68 -0.16
C GLY A 154 -1.66 7.55 1.36
N GLY A 155 -2.30 8.53 2.00
CA GLY A 155 -2.68 8.41 3.42
C GLY A 155 -1.50 8.52 4.37
N THR A 156 -1.70 8.06 5.61
CA THR A 156 -0.71 8.17 6.68
C THR A 156 -0.48 6.84 7.38
N MET A 157 0.78 6.43 7.47
CA MET A 157 1.25 5.31 8.26
C MET A 157 2.04 5.86 9.46
N LEU A 158 1.58 5.59 10.68
CA LEU A 158 2.27 5.97 11.92
C LEU A 158 2.66 4.72 12.71
N ILE A 159 3.95 4.55 12.96
CA ILE A 159 4.52 3.42 13.69
C ILE A 159 5.30 4.00 14.87
N ASN A 160 4.76 3.93 16.08
CA ASN A 160 5.40 4.48 17.29
C ASN A 160 6.59 3.62 17.78
N GLY A 161 7.10 2.72 16.95
CA GLY A 161 8.25 1.86 17.18
C GLY A 161 9.07 1.66 15.90
N THR A 162 9.56 0.46 15.68
CA THR A 162 10.35 0.08 14.50
C THR A 162 9.44 -0.35 13.35
N LEU A 163 9.68 0.19 12.16
CA LEU A 163 9.25 -0.43 10.90
C LEU A 163 10.29 -1.47 10.49
N SER A 164 9.88 -2.71 10.31
CA SER A 164 10.76 -3.82 9.94
C SER A 164 10.32 -4.51 8.64
N VAL A 165 11.23 -4.73 7.68
CA VAL A 165 10.95 -5.38 6.40
C VAL A 165 12.01 -6.44 6.07
N PRO A 166 11.75 -7.73 6.33
CA PRO A 166 11.01 -8.31 7.45
C PRO A 166 11.83 -8.30 8.75
N GLU A 167 11.18 -8.68 9.85
CA GLU A 167 11.87 -9.00 11.11
C GLU A 167 12.43 -10.43 11.03
N ASN A 168 13.73 -10.60 11.30
CA ASN A 168 14.44 -11.88 11.33
C ASN A 168 14.08 -12.75 12.56
N ALA A 169 12.79 -12.97 12.77
CA ALA A 169 12.25 -13.77 13.85
C ALA A 169 11.82 -15.15 13.32
N ARG A 170 12.80 -15.98 12.95
CA ARG A 170 12.67 -17.43 12.73
C ARG A 170 11.88 -17.91 11.49
N GLY A 171 11.72 -17.07 10.48
CA GLY A 171 11.16 -17.46 9.19
C GLY A 171 11.77 -16.63 8.07
N THR A 172 12.37 -17.29 7.08
CA THR A 172 12.96 -16.69 5.87
C THR A 172 11.87 -16.23 4.90
N ALA A 173 11.01 -15.30 5.31
CA ALA A 173 10.09 -14.66 4.37
C ALA A 173 10.93 -13.84 3.37
N ASN A 174 11.13 -14.41 2.19
CA ASN A 174 11.84 -13.77 1.08
C ASN A 174 10.83 -13.14 0.14
N GLY A 175 10.96 -11.84 -0.12
CA GLY A 175 10.06 -11.08 -1.00
C GLY A 175 9.10 -10.15 -0.27
N SER A 176 9.28 -9.93 1.04
CA SER A 176 8.44 -8.97 1.78
C SER A 176 8.84 -7.55 1.44
N THR A 177 7.86 -6.71 1.15
CA THR A 177 8.10 -5.39 0.57
C THR A 177 7.22 -4.32 1.19
N TYR A 178 7.77 -3.13 1.28
CA TYR A 178 7.00 -1.92 1.55
C TYR A 178 7.08 -1.02 0.32
N ASN A 179 5.97 -0.84 -0.38
CA ASN A 179 5.87 -0.01 -1.57
C ASN A 179 5.20 1.31 -1.24
N LEU A 180 5.92 2.42 -1.41
CA LEU A 180 5.46 3.78 -1.14
C LEU A 180 5.33 4.56 -2.46
N SER A 181 4.09 4.76 -2.91
CA SER A 181 3.76 5.62 -4.07
C SER A 181 3.34 7.03 -3.67
N GLY A 182 2.76 7.20 -2.48
CA GLY A 182 2.28 8.50 -2.02
C GLY A 182 1.94 8.49 -0.53
N GLY A 183 1.73 9.67 0.06
CA GLY A 183 1.44 9.81 1.50
C GLY A 183 2.69 9.84 2.38
N ASN A 184 2.51 9.61 3.67
CA ASN A 184 3.59 9.74 4.65
C ASN A 184 3.69 8.48 5.51
N VAL A 185 4.93 8.05 5.75
CA VAL A 185 5.29 7.00 6.71
C VAL A 185 6.13 7.64 7.79
N THR A 186 5.77 7.44 9.05
CA THR A 186 6.57 7.87 10.20
C THR A 186 6.84 6.68 11.10
N ALA A 187 8.11 6.41 11.39
CA ALA A 187 8.54 5.38 12.32
C ALA A 187 9.64 5.91 13.25
N ASN A 188 9.82 5.31 14.44
CA ASN A 188 10.93 5.68 15.32
C ASN A 188 12.27 5.08 14.85
N TYR A 189 12.21 3.89 14.24
CA TYR A 189 13.38 3.21 13.67
C TYR A 189 12.99 2.49 12.38
N LEU A 190 14.00 2.19 11.57
CA LEU A 190 13.89 1.35 10.39
C LEU A 190 14.84 0.17 10.52
N LEU A 191 14.34 -1.02 10.20
CA LEU A 191 15.13 -2.23 10.02
C LEU A 191 14.72 -2.87 8.70
N ILE A 192 15.68 -3.16 7.84
CA ILE A 192 15.44 -3.94 6.64
C ILE A 192 16.40 -5.12 6.73
N ASP A 193 15.87 -6.33 6.57
CA ASP A 193 16.69 -7.53 6.45
C ASP A 193 16.60 -7.97 4.99
N PRO A 194 17.52 -7.52 4.12
CA PRO A 194 17.44 -7.77 2.67
C PRO A 194 17.44 -9.26 2.33
N ASN A 195 17.78 -10.13 3.29
CA ASN A 195 18.07 -11.54 3.14
C ASN A 195 19.17 -11.80 2.08
N SER A 196 19.66 -13.04 1.98
CA SER A 196 20.75 -13.36 1.04
C SER A 196 20.38 -13.20 -0.45
N SER A 197 19.11 -13.07 -0.78
CA SER A 197 18.59 -12.85 -2.13
C SER A 197 18.25 -11.39 -2.45
N GLY A 198 18.36 -10.47 -1.48
CA GLY A 198 18.06 -9.05 -1.71
C GLY A 198 16.60 -8.81 -2.11
N THR A 199 15.68 -9.70 -1.71
CA THR A 199 14.27 -9.64 -2.13
C THR A 199 13.37 -8.90 -1.14
N ASN A 200 13.91 -8.57 0.03
CA ASN A 200 13.23 -7.75 1.02
C ASN A 200 13.77 -6.32 0.93
N TYR A 201 12.88 -5.35 0.80
CA TYR A 201 13.29 -3.95 0.65
C TYR A 201 12.11 -3.00 0.88
N PHE A 202 12.46 -1.75 1.18
CA PHE A 202 11.56 -0.62 1.08
C PHE A 202 11.70 -0.01 -0.32
N ASN A 203 10.59 0.34 -0.95
CA ASN A 203 10.54 0.77 -2.33
C ASN A 203 9.74 2.05 -2.48
N PHE A 204 10.34 3.07 -3.08
CA PHE A 204 9.59 4.17 -3.65
C PHE A 204 9.21 3.80 -5.09
N THR A 205 7.92 3.73 -5.38
CA THR A 205 7.46 3.33 -6.71
C THR A 205 7.64 4.46 -7.74
N THR A 206 7.29 4.19 -9.00
CA THR A 206 7.54 5.15 -10.09
C THR A 206 6.71 6.40 -9.89
N GLY A 207 7.36 7.56 -9.93
CA GLY A 207 6.70 8.84 -9.69
C GLY A 207 6.20 9.00 -8.25
N SER A 208 6.80 8.28 -7.29
CA SER A 208 6.40 8.37 -5.88
C SER A 208 6.45 9.81 -5.39
N THR A 209 5.38 10.23 -4.72
CA THR A 209 5.31 11.49 -3.98
C THR A 209 5.32 11.25 -2.48
N GLY A 210 5.63 10.03 -2.05
CA GLY A 210 5.62 9.65 -0.65
C GLY A 210 6.84 10.12 0.10
N SER A 211 6.75 10.18 1.43
CA SER A 211 7.87 10.46 2.32
C SER A 211 8.01 9.40 3.41
N LEU A 212 9.23 8.96 3.68
CA LEU A 212 9.58 8.14 4.84
C LEU A 212 10.28 9.01 5.88
N THR A 213 9.70 9.14 7.07
CA THR A 213 10.26 9.90 8.19
C THR A 213 10.69 8.93 9.28
N ILE A 214 11.94 9.03 9.71
CA ILE A 214 12.42 8.36 10.92
C ILE A 214 12.57 9.40 12.02
N VAL A 215 11.96 9.14 13.19
CA VAL A 215 12.01 10.01 14.39
C VAL A 215 13.35 9.83 15.12
N GLN A 216 14.41 10.05 14.37
CA GLN A 216 15.79 10.11 14.81
C GLN A 216 16.48 11.19 13.99
N GLY A 217 17.11 12.15 14.67
CA GLY A 217 17.92 13.17 14.00
C GLY A 217 19.13 12.54 13.32
N ASP A 218 19.48 13.03 12.14
CA ASP A 218 20.62 12.56 11.34
C ASP A 218 20.59 11.04 11.06
N PHE A 219 19.39 10.47 10.88
CA PHE A 219 19.24 9.09 10.45
C PHE A 219 19.99 8.83 9.13
N ASP A 220 20.81 7.79 9.10
CA ASP A 220 21.67 7.44 7.97
C ASP A 220 20.88 6.65 6.91
N PHE A 221 20.16 7.36 6.05
CA PHE A 221 19.51 6.77 4.88
C PHE A 221 20.49 6.33 3.79
N GLU A 222 21.70 6.91 3.74
CA GLU A 222 22.69 6.65 2.69
C GLU A 222 23.13 5.17 2.74
N SER A 223 23.44 4.66 3.94
CA SER A 223 23.80 3.24 4.11
C SER A 223 22.73 2.27 3.59
N PHE A 224 21.45 2.52 3.89
CA PHE A 224 20.34 1.66 3.42
C PHE A 224 20.16 1.72 1.90
N ILE A 225 20.44 2.86 1.28
CA ILE A 225 20.35 3.02 -0.18
C ILE A 225 21.53 2.32 -0.85
N ASP A 226 22.75 2.52 -0.35
CA ASP A 226 23.97 1.90 -0.87
C ASP A 226 23.95 0.37 -0.74
N ASP A 227 23.34 -0.17 0.31
CA ASP A 227 23.12 -1.61 0.50
C ASP A 227 21.94 -2.16 -0.33
N GLY A 228 21.22 -1.29 -1.06
CA GLY A 228 20.08 -1.66 -1.90
C GLY A 228 18.85 -2.10 -1.09
N GLU A 229 18.73 -1.67 0.16
CA GLU A 229 17.62 -1.95 1.06
C GLU A 229 16.47 -0.95 0.87
N ILE A 230 16.81 0.29 0.50
CA ILE A 230 15.87 1.30 0.01
C ILE A 230 16.07 1.48 -1.49
N ARG A 231 14.97 1.39 -2.25
CA ARG A 231 14.99 1.38 -3.72
C ARG A 231 14.03 2.39 -4.32
N ILE A 232 14.27 2.72 -5.58
CA ILE A 232 13.30 3.32 -6.48
C ILE A 232 12.97 2.29 -7.55
N ASN A 233 11.68 2.02 -7.79
CA ASN A 233 11.20 1.11 -8.84
C ASN A 233 11.84 -0.29 -8.77
N ASP A 234 11.97 -0.82 -7.57
CA ASP A 234 12.57 -2.13 -7.31
C ASP A 234 14.06 -2.23 -7.72
N ASN A 235 14.70 -1.11 -8.06
CA ASN A 235 16.08 -1.06 -8.51
C ASN A 235 17.04 -1.02 -7.31
N ALA A 236 17.74 -2.13 -7.07
CA ALA A 236 18.75 -2.26 -6.02
C ALA A 236 19.99 -1.36 -6.24
N SER A 237 20.15 -0.76 -7.42
CA SER A 237 21.24 0.17 -7.75
C SER A 237 20.78 1.64 -7.73
N SER A 238 19.75 1.97 -6.95
CA SER A 238 19.36 3.37 -6.72
C SER A 238 20.50 4.12 -6.05
N LEU A 239 20.73 5.38 -6.42
CA LEU A 239 21.82 6.18 -5.87
C LEU A 239 21.27 7.13 -4.81
N PHE A 240 22.07 7.48 -3.80
CA PHE A 240 21.68 8.47 -2.80
C PHE A 240 21.25 9.82 -3.42
N THR A 241 21.82 10.19 -4.56
CA THR A 241 21.46 11.40 -5.31
C THR A 241 20.05 11.38 -5.92
N ASP A 242 19.43 10.21 -6.03
CA ASP A 242 18.05 10.06 -6.49
C ASP A 242 17.04 10.44 -5.39
N PHE A 243 17.53 10.70 -4.18
CA PHE A 243 16.74 11.05 -3.02
C PHE A 243 17.08 12.43 -2.48
N LYS A 244 16.10 13.01 -1.78
CA LYS A 244 16.25 14.21 -0.99
C LYS A 244 16.04 13.85 0.48
N VAL A 245 17.04 14.18 1.28
CA VAL A 245 17.00 14.07 2.74
C VAL A 245 16.71 15.45 3.35
N ASP A 246 15.74 15.50 4.27
CA ASP A 246 15.36 16.69 5.02
C ASP A 246 15.49 16.43 6.52
N SER A 247 16.45 17.13 7.14
CA SER A 247 16.70 17.12 8.60
C SER A 247 16.39 18.49 9.24
N SER A 248 15.55 19.31 8.61
CA SER A 248 15.24 20.66 9.09
C SER A 248 14.42 20.68 10.40
N ILE A 249 13.76 19.57 10.72
CA ILE A 249 13.02 19.38 11.98
C ILE A 249 13.90 18.59 12.95
N SER A 250 14.16 19.17 14.13
CA SER A 250 14.99 18.54 15.16
C SER A 250 14.42 17.20 15.61
N GLY A 251 15.27 16.18 15.68
CA GLY A 251 14.90 14.85 16.14
C GLY A 251 14.24 13.95 15.09
N GLN A 252 14.20 14.37 13.82
CA GLN A 252 13.72 13.54 12.72
C GLN A 252 14.51 13.78 11.43
N THR A 253 14.55 12.76 10.59
CA THR A 253 15.09 12.84 9.23
C THR A 253 14.06 12.26 8.27
N THR A 254 13.80 12.97 7.17
CA THR A 254 12.79 12.59 6.17
C THR A 254 13.45 12.31 4.83
N LEU A 255 13.12 11.17 4.23
CA LEU A 255 13.55 10.75 2.91
C LEU A 255 12.38 10.89 1.91
N THR A 256 12.66 11.49 0.75
CA THR A 256 11.76 11.58 -0.40
C THR A 256 12.53 11.30 -1.68
N VAL A 257 11.86 10.90 -2.75
CA VAL A 257 12.48 10.78 -4.08
C VAL A 257 12.60 12.16 -4.72
N VAL A 258 13.74 12.45 -5.34
CA VAL A 258 13.88 13.62 -6.21
C VAL A 258 13.03 13.37 -7.45
N PRO A 259 12.01 14.21 -7.73
CA PRO A 259 11.23 14.04 -8.94
C PRO A 259 12.16 14.08 -10.16
N GLU A 260 12.08 13.05 -11.01
CA GLU A 260 12.82 13.08 -12.27
C GLU A 260 12.48 14.38 -13.01
N PRO A 261 13.46 15.08 -13.63
CA PRO A 261 13.20 16.22 -14.49
C PRO A 261 12.22 15.77 -15.57
N GLY A 262 10.96 16.17 -15.40
CA GLY A 262 9.87 15.43 -15.99
C GLY A 262 10.04 15.28 -17.49
N THR A 263 9.80 14.08 -17.99
CA THR A 263 9.41 13.79 -19.36
C THR A 263 8.43 14.86 -19.92
N TYR A 264 7.64 15.51 -19.05
CA TYR A 264 6.85 16.72 -19.34
C TYR A 264 7.66 17.95 -19.76
N ALA A 265 8.76 18.30 -19.09
CA ALA A 265 9.65 19.38 -19.53
C ALA A 265 10.30 19.04 -20.89
N LEU A 266 10.65 17.77 -21.10
CA LEU A 266 11.19 17.29 -22.38
C LEU A 266 10.14 17.36 -23.50
N PHE A 267 8.91 16.88 -23.27
CA PHE A 267 7.80 16.95 -24.24
C PHE A 267 7.37 18.39 -24.50
N THR A 268 7.31 19.24 -23.48
CA THR A 268 7.00 20.67 -23.65
C THR A 268 8.10 21.36 -24.45
N GLY A 269 9.36 21.02 -24.19
CA GLY A 269 10.51 21.47 -24.99
C GLY A 269 10.44 21.01 -26.44
N VAL A 270 10.13 19.74 -26.69
CA VAL A 270 10.00 19.16 -28.04
C VAL A 270 8.78 19.75 -28.79
N CYS A 271 7.65 19.94 -28.12
CA CYS A 271 6.46 20.58 -28.69
C CYS A 271 6.72 22.06 -29.03
N ALA A 272 7.40 22.80 -28.14
CA ALA A 272 7.80 24.19 -28.39
C ALA A 272 8.79 24.29 -29.57
N LEU A 273 9.74 23.37 -29.67
CA LEU A 273 10.68 23.29 -30.79
C LEU A 273 9.96 23.00 -32.12
N SER A 274 9.00 22.07 -32.09
CA SER A 274 8.18 21.71 -33.25
C SER A 274 7.32 22.87 -33.74
N ALA A 275 6.71 23.64 -32.83
CA ALA A 275 5.94 24.84 -33.15
C ALA A 275 6.81 25.95 -33.79
N ILE A 276 8.03 26.14 -33.28
CA ILE A 276 9.00 27.10 -33.86
C ILE A 276 9.43 26.67 -35.27
N MET A 277 9.69 25.37 -35.48
CA MET A 277 10.08 24.84 -36.79
C MET A 277 8.97 24.95 -37.84
N LEU A 278 7.71 24.72 -37.46
CA LEU A 278 6.54 24.92 -38.33
C LEU A 278 6.35 26.39 -38.71
N ARG A 279 6.51 27.32 -37.76
CA ARG A 279 6.39 28.76 -38.01
C ARG A 279 7.46 29.30 -38.97
N ARG A 280 8.64 28.68 -39.01
CA ARG A 280 9.76 29.12 -39.86
C ARG A 280 9.70 28.60 -41.30
N ARG A 281 8.77 27.69 -41.60
CA ARG A 281 8.56 27.07 -42.93
C ARG A 281 7.29 27.55 -43.65
N GLY A 282 6.43 28.32 -42.99
CA GLY A 282 5.24 28.95 -43.56
C GLY A 282 5.51 30.35 -44.08
#